data_AF-A0A7C3KXS1-F1
#
_entry.id   AF-A0A7C3KXS1-F1
#
_cell.length_a   1.000
_cell.length_b   1.000
_cell.length_c   1.000
_cell.angle_alpha   90.00
_cell.angle_beta   90.00
_cell.angle_gamma   90.00
#
_symmetry.space_group_name_H-M   'P 1'
#
loop_
_entity.id
_entity.type
_entity.pdbx_description
1 polymer ?
#
loop_
_entity_poly.entity_id
_entity_poly.type
_entity_poly.pdbx_seq_one_letter_code
_entity_poly.pdbx_strand_id
1 'polypeptide(L)'
;MFGEDEDMPQRGKLTHIERRILEMMAEGYTDKEICQSLGMAYSTLRSTTRTRVMMKLDAKTKPHAVAMFVTGGKVLEMEPDHFSEDQCPLSPREREVLLLCAKGHTDTEIAAMLGLNINTVRSTYWLRTRAKLRARNRVHAVALFLTGQNGFQGE
;
A
#
# COMPACT_ATOMS: atom_id res chain seq x y z
N MET A 1 28.54 -17.44 6.09
CA MET A 1 28.71 -16.65 4.86
C MET A 1 27.36 -16.62 4.15
N PHE A 2 26.54 -15.63 4.49
CA PHE A 2 25.38 -15.21 3.73
C PHE A 2 25.38 -13.69 3.88
N GLY A 3 26.17 -13.03 3.02
CA GLY A 3 25.79 -11.72 2.54
C GLY A 3 24.58 -11.91 1.62
N GLU A 4 23.72 -10.94 1.39
CA GLU A 4 23.91 -9.51 1.51
C GLU A 4 22.72 -8.88 2.24
N ASP A 5 22.97 -8.23 3.38
CA ASP A 5 22.13 -7.13 3.84
C ASP A 5 22.33 -5.96 2.85
N GLU A 6 21.78 -6.11 1.64
CA GLU A 6 21.63 -5.00 0.71
C GLU A 6 20.75 -3.96 1.39
N ASP A 7 21.41 -2.86 1.76
CA ASP A 7 20.89 -1.62 2.29
C ASP A 7 19.43 -1.37 1.85
N MET A 8 18.49 -1.69 2.73
CA MET A 8 17.08 -1.37 2.52
C MET A 8 16.84 -0.02 3.20
N PRO A 9 16.87 1.09 2.46
CA PRO A 9 16.78 2.40 3.05
C PRO A 9 15.40 2.49 3.72
N GLN A 10 15.37 3.02 4.95
CA GLN A 10 14.22 3.27 5.83
C GLN A 10 13.95 2.26 6.97
N ARG A 11 14.49 1.02 6.98
CA ARG A 11 14.24 0.06 8.09
C ARG A 11 14.77 0.50 9.47
N GLY A 12 15.79 1.37 9.51
CA GLY A 12 16.42 1.87 10.73
C GLY A 12 15.73 3.06 11.42
N LYS A 13 14.79 3.77 10.77
CA LYS A 13 14.12 4.96 11.35
C LYS A 13 12.81 4.63 12.08
N LEU A 14 12.16 3.53 11.71
CA LEU A 14 10.90 3.09 12.32
C LEU A 14 11.18 2.30 13.59
N THR A 15 10.44 2.63 14.65
CA THR A 15 10.39 1.83 15.88
C THR A 15 9.74 0.47 15.62
N HIS A 16 9.96 -0.49 16.53
CA HIS A 16 9.33 -1.81 16.44
C HIS A 16 7.80 -1.73 16.32
N ILE A 17 7.15 -0.83 17.06
CA ILE A 17 5.68 -0.67 17.01
C ILE A 17 5.23 -0.08 15.69
N GLU A 18 5.90 0.95 15.18
CA GLU A 18 5.56 1.56 13.88
C GLU A 18 5.70 0.55 12.75
N ARG A 19 6.79 -0.24 12.76
CA ARG A 19 7.01 -1.33 11.81
C ARG A 19 5.88 -2.36 11.91
N ARG A 20 5.55 -2.79 13.13
CA ARG A 20 4.50 -3.80 13.35
C ARG A 20 3.13 -3.34 12.88
N ILE A 21 2.81 -2.06 13.05
CA ILE A 21 1.57 -1.47 12.51
C ILE A 21 1.57 -1.56 10.97
N LEU A 22 2.66 -1.19 10.30
CA LEU A 22 2.77 -1.23 8.85
C LEU A 22 2.72 -2.66 8.30
N GLU A 23 3.36 -3.62 8.97
CA GLU A 23 3.28 -5.05 8.65
C GLU A 23 1.83 -5.54 8.68
N MET A 24 1.11 -5.33 9.79
CA MET A 24 -0.28 -5.76 9.89
C MET A 24 -1.19 -5.04 8.88
N MET A 25 -0.92 -3.76 8.57
CA MET A 25 -1.65 -3.07 7.50
C MET A 25 -1.40 -3.70 6.13
N ALA A 26 -0.16 -4.10 5.84
CA ALA A 26 0.21 -4.80 4.62
C ALA A 26 -0.43 -6.19 4.53
N GLU A 27 -0.57 -6.90 5.67
CA GLU A 27 -1.31 -8.16 5.80
C GLU A 27 -2.85 -7.97 5.74
N GLY A 28 -3.31 -6.73 5.69
CA GLY A 28 -4.73 -6.38 5.51
C GLY A 28 -5.57 -6.34 6.78
N TYR A 29 -4.93 -6.28 7.95
CA TYR A 29 -5.62 -5.96 9.19
C TYR A 29 -6.20 -4.55 9.15
N THR A 30 -7.40 -4.40 9.69
CA THR A 30 -8.09 -3.12 9.88
C THR A 30 -7.53 -2.38 11.08
N ASP A 31 -7.74 -1.07 11.15
CA ASP A 31 -7.37 -0.25 12.31
C ASP A 31 -7.89 -0.85 13.64
N LYS A 32 -9.07 -1.49 13.62
CA LYS A 32 -9.66 -2.18 14.77
C LYS A 32 -8.87 -3.40 15.20
N GLU A 33 -8.59 -4.30 14.27
CA GLU A 33 -7.86 -5.53 14.53
C GLU A 33 -6.41 -5.22 14.97
N ILE A 34 -5.78 -4.20 14.38
CA ILE A 34 -4.47 -3.68 14.79
C ILE A 34 -4.50 -3.21 16.25
N CYS A 35 -5.48 -2.37 16.60
CA CYS A 35 -5.62 -1.86 17.96
C CYS A 35 -5.78 -3.01 18.98
N GLN A 36 -6.62 -3.99 18.63
CA GLN A 36 -6.87 -5.15 19.47
C GLN A 36 -5.63 -6.05 19.60
N SER A 37 -4.91 -6.29 18.51
CA SER A 37 -3.72 -7.15 18.50
C SER A 37 -2.54 -6.54 19.27
N LEU A 38 -2.39 -5.21 19.23
CA LEU A 38 -1.31 -4.50 19.93
C LEU A 38 -1.71 -3.98 21.31
N GLY A 39 -2.94 -4.22 21.77
CA GLY A 39 -3.43 -3.72 23.06
C GLY A 39 -3.42 -2.19 23.16
N MET A 40 -3.66 -1.49 22.05
CA MET A 40 -3.50 -0.05 21.93
C MET A 40 -4.84 0.66 21.65
N ALA A 41 -4.97 1.90 22.13
CA ALA A 41 -6.12 2.74 21.81
C ALA A 41 -6.09 3.24 20.36
N TYR A 42 -7.27 3.44 19.76
CA TYR A 42 -7.40 4.00 18.40
C TYR A 42 -6.74 5.36 18.24
N SER A 43 -6.82 6.22 19.27
CA SER A 43 -6.16 7.53 19.27
C SER A 43 -4.64 7.40 19.14
N THR A 44 -4.05 6.41 19.83
CA THR A 44 -2.62 6.08 19.74
C THR A 44 -2.26 5.57 18.35
N LEU A 45 -3.06 4.67 17.77
CA LEU A 45 -2.83 4.19 16.39
C LEU A 45 -2.88 5.34 15.39
N ARG A 46 -3.91 6.20 15.51
CA ARG A 46 -4.10 7.34 14.62
C ARG A 46 -2.96 8.35 14.73
N SER A 47 -2.52 8.69 15.94
CA SER A 47 -1.41 9.61 16.17
C SER A 47 -0.08 9.04 15.68
N THR A 48 0.20 7.77 15.98
CA THR A 48 1.41 7.07 15.51
C THR A 48 1.46 7.04 13.99
N THR A 49 0.35 6.67 13.35
CA THR A 49 0.27 6.58 11.88
C THR A 49 0.36 7.97 11.24
N ARG A 50 -0.47 8.93 11.67
CA ARG A 50 -0.62 10.24 11.01
C ARG A 50 0.57 11.17 11.23
N THR A 51 1.24 11.06 12.37
CA THR A 51 2.35 11.95 12.72
C THR A 51 3.67 11.24 12.51
N ARG A 52 3.93 10.16 13.24
CA ARG A 52 5.28 9.57 13.28
C ARG A 52 5.59 8.80 12.01
N VAL A 53 4.71 7.89 11.60
CA VAL A 53 4.93 7.08 10.39
C VAL A 53 4.95 7.95 9.14
N MET A 54 3.96 8.84 8.96
CA MET A 54 3.94 9.75 7.80
C MET A 54 5.20 10.62 7.74
N MET A 55 5.62 11.24 8.86
CA MET A 55 6.83 12.08 8.85
C MET A 55 8.11 11.27 8.58
N LYS A 56 8.24 10.07 9.15
CA LYS A 56 9.46 9.25 8.99
C LYS A 56 9.64 8.69 7.59
N LEU A 57 8.53 8.41 6.90
CA LEU A 57 8.51 7.84 5.55
C LEU A 57 8.22 8.90 4.47
N ASP A 58 8.07 10.16 4.86
CA ASP A 58 7.58 11.27 4.02
C ASP A 58 6.29 10.91 3.23
N ALA A 59 5.43 10.13 3.89
CA ALA A 59 4.22 9.61 3.27
C ALA A 59 3.05 10.60 3.43
N LYS A 60 2.29 10.73 2.34
CA LYS A 60 1.10 11.61 2.29
C LYS A 60 -0.17 10.93 2.78
N THR A 61 -0.24 9.60 2.61
CA THR A 61 -1.44 8.80 2.90
C THR A 61 -1.07 7.46 3.51
N LYS A 62 -2.01 6.79 4.19
CA LYS A 62 -1.82 5.41 4.70
C LYS A 62 -1.34 4.41 3.63
N PRO A 63 -1.98 4.29 2.46
CA PRO A 63 -1.48 3.41 1.41
C PRO A 63 -0.08 3.79 0.93
N HIS A 64 0.24 5.10 0.86
CA HIS A 64 1.59 5.55 0.53
C HIS A 64 2.61 5.11 1.58
N ALA A 65 2.31 5.24 2.87
CA ALA A 65 3.21 4.81 3.95
C ALA A 65 3.51 3.31 3.87
N VAL A 66 2.49 2.49 3.60
CA VAL A 66 2.67 1.05 3.39
C VAL A 66 3.46 0.76 2.11
N ALA A 67 3.22 1.50 1.03
CA ALA A 67 3.98 1.37 -0.20
C ALA A 67 5.47 1.68 0.00
N MET A 68 5.78 2.80 0.68
CA MET A 68 7.15 3.18 1.04
C MET A 68 7.80 2.10 1.91
N PHE A 69 7.08 1.58 2.88
CA PHE A 69 7.57 0.52 3.77
C PHE A 69 7.89 -0.79 3.03
N VAL A 70 6.95 -1.27 2.23
CA VAL A 70 7.07 -2.55 1.50
C VAL A 70 8.17 -2.49 0.44
N THR A 71 8.27 -1.38 -0.28
CA THR A 71 9.22 -1.23 -1.39
C THR A 71 10.57 -0.64 -0.97
N GLY A 72 10.73 -0.22 0.28
CA GLY A 72 11.90 0.54 0.73
C GLY A 72 12.02 1.91 0.02
N GLY A 73 10.90 2.52 -0.34
CA GLY A 73 10.83 3.81 -1.04
C GLY A 73 10.92 3.75 -2.57
N LYS A 74 11.23 2.57 -3.15
CA LYS A 74 11.35 2.40 -4.61
C LYS A 74 10.03 2.65 -5.37
N VAL A 75 8.88 2.66 -4.68
CA VAL A 75 7.57 2.96 -5.30
C VAL A 75 7.51 4.29 -6.04
N LEU A 76 8.33 5.27 -5.66
CA LEU A 76 8.38 6.58 -6.32
C LEU A 76 8.94 6.49 -7.75
N GLU A 77 9.82 5.52 -7.99
CA GLU A 77 10.51 5.27 -9.26
C GLU A 77 9.79 4.23 -10.13
N MET A 78 8.76 3.55 -9.60
CA MET A 78 8.02 2.53 -10.31
C MET A 78 7.09 3.13 -11.37
N GLU A 79 7.05 2.49 -12.53
CA GLU A 79 6.15 2.83 -13.63
C GLU A 79 5.02 1.78 -13.79
N PRO A 80 3.85 2.15 -14.34
CA PRO A 80 2.67 1.27 -14.37
C PRO A 80 2.86 0.01 -15.23
N ASP A 81 3.72 0.09 -16.23
CA ASP A 81 4.16 -0.98 -17.13
C ASP A 81 5.23 -1.91 -16.53
N HIS A 82 5.71 -1.62 -15.31
CA HIS A 82 6.72 -2.44 -14.63
C HIS A 82 6.25 -3.88 -14.32
N PHE A 83 4.93 -4.11 -14.25
CA PHE A 83 4.36 -5.44 -14.04
C PHE A 83 4.00 -6.07 -15.39
N SER A 84 4.39 -7.31 -15.67
CA SER A 84 3.95 -8.02 -16.89
C SER A 84 2.47 -8.39 -16.80
N GLU A 85 1.77 -8.54 -17.94
CA GLU A 85 0.38 -9.03 -17.99
C GLU A 85 0.22 -10.39 -17.30
N ASP A 86 1.20 -11.27 -17.45
CA ASP A 86 1.21 -12.61 -16.86
C ASP A 86 1.37 -12.63 -15.33
N GLN A 87 1.90 -11.55 -14.75
CA GLN A 87 2.23 -11.48 -13.32
C GLN A 87 1.17 -10.77 -12.49
N CYS A 88 0.23 -10.07 -13.13
CA CYS A 88 -0.77 -9.28 -12.42
C CYS A 88 -2.14 -9.26 -13.12
N PRO A 89 -3.22 -9.72 -12.46
CA PRO A 89 -4.57 -9.83 -13.03
C PRO A 89 -5.24 -8.49 -13.31
N LEU A 90 -4.58 -7.39 -12.94
CA LEU A 90 -5.04 -6.04 -13.11
C LEU A 90 -4.85 -5.58 -14.54
N SER A 91 -5.84 -4.87 -15.08
CA SER A 91 -5.69 -4.17 -16.34
C SER A 91 -4.68 -3.02 -16.22
N PRO A 92 -4.10 -2.54 -17.33
CA PRO A 92 -3.18 -1.39 -17.30
C PRO A 92 -3.74 -0.20 -16.52
N ARG A 93 -5.03 0.10 -16.70
CA ARG A 93 -5.70 1.20 -16.01
C ARG A 93 -5.89 0.97 -14.52
N GLU A 94 -6.14 -0.27 -14.11
CA GLU A 94 -6.24 -0.64 -12.69
C GLU A 94 -4.88 -0.53 -11.99
N ARG A 95 -3.79 -0.87 -12.71
CA ARG A 95 -2.41 -0.71 -12.24
C ARG A 95 -2.04 0.75 -12.05
N GLU A 96 -2.38 1.61 -13.03
CA GLU A 96 -2.18 3.06 -12.89
C GLU A 96 -2.87 3.63 -11.64
N VAL A 97 -4.13 3.27 -11.40
CA VAL A 97 -4.87 3.73 -10.21
C VAL A 97 -4.19 3.29 -8.93
N LEU A 98 -3.77 2.03 -8.84
CA LEU A 98 -3.09 1.50 -7.64
C LEU A 98 -1.71 2.11 -7.44
N LEU A 99 -0.92 2.27 -8.51
CA LEU A 99 0.40 2.86 -8.46
C LEU A 99 0.33 4.33 -8.05
N LEU A 100 -0.58 5.13 -8.62
CA LEU A 100 -0.76 6.52 -8.19
C LEU A 100 -1.20 6.62 -6.73
N CYS A 101 -2.06 5.72 -6.27
CA CYS A 101 -2.42 5.65 -4.85
C CYS A 101 -1.20 5.28 -3.98
N ALA A 102 -0.37 4.35 -4.44
CA ALA A 102 0.87 3.93 -3.79
C ALA A 102 1.90 5.07 -3.73
N LYS A 103 1.97 5.94 -4.74
CA LYS A 103 2.76 7.19 -4.76
C LYS A 103 2.15 8.31 -3.90
N GLY A 104 1.00 8.06 -3.28
CA GLY A 104 0.36 8.97 -2.33
C GLY A 104 -0.61 9.98 -2.89
N HIS A 105 -1.08 9.78 -4.12
CA HIS A 105 -2.18 10.55 -4.67
C HIS A 105 -3.52 10.13 -4.07
N THR A 106 -4.39 11.10 -3.87
CA THR A 106 -5.76 10.93 -3.40
C THR A 106 -6.69 10.51 -4.55
N ASP A 107 -7.86 9.93 -4.24
CA ASP A 107 -8.86 9.57 -5.26
C ASP A 107 -9.19 10.74 -6.21
N THR A 108 -9.20 11.98 -5.70
CA THR A 108 -9.47 13.20 -6.48
C THR A 108 -8.32 13.51 -7.45
N GLU A 109 -7.07 13.45 -6.97
CA GLU A 109 -5.90 13.70 -7.80
C GLU A 109 -5.74 12.61 -8.86
N ILE A 110 -5.96 11.34 -8.48
CA ILE A 110 -5.97 10.20 -9.41
C ILE A 110 -7.01 10.41 -10.50
N ALA A 111 -8.24 10.79 -10.11
CA ALA A 111 -9.30 11.08 -11.07
C ALA A 111 -8.90 12.19 -12.05
N ALA A 112 -8.31 13.28 -11.54
CA ALA A 112 -7.85 14.40 -12.36
C ALA A 112 -6.72 13.99 -13.34
N MET A 113 -5.68 13.30 -12.85
CA MET A 113 -4.54 12.85 -13.68
C MET A 113 -4.96 11.87 -14.77
N LEU A 114 -5.94 11.02 -14.47
CA LEU A 114 -6.44 10.01 -15.40
C LEU A 114 -7.61 10.52 -16.26
N GLY A 115 -8.12 11.74 -16.06
CA GLY A 115 -9.31 12.22 -16.76
C GLY A 115 -10.57 11.37 -16.47
N LEU A 116 -10.68 10.83 -15.26
CA LEU A 116 -11.79 9.99 -14.80
C LEU A 116 -12.72 10.77 -13.88
N ASN A 117 -13.96 10.28 -13.72
CA ASN A 117 -14.81 10.73 -12.63
C ASN A 117 -14.32 10.13 -11.30
N ILE A 118 -14.26 10.94 -10.24
CA ILE A 118 -13.89 10.49 -8.89
C ILE A 118 -14.75 9.32 -8.39
N ASN A 119 -16.04 9.29 -8.77
CA ASN A 119 -16.95 8.19 -8.44
C ASN A 119 -16.55 6.90 -9.15
N THR A 120 -16.02 6.97 -10.37
CA THR A 120 -15.49 5.80 -11.08
C THR A 120 -14.26 5.24 -10.38
N VAL A 121 -13.34 6.10 -9.90
CA VAL A 121 -12.19 5.68 -9.08
C VAL A 121 -12.69 4.97 -7.81
N ARG A 122 -13.60 5.62 -7.07
CA ARG A 122 -14.13 5.14 -5.78
C ARG A 122 -14.93 3.85 -5.84
N SER A 123 -15.82 3.73 -6.81
CA SER A 123 -16.81 2.65 -6.87
C SER A 123 -16.41 1.54 -7.83
N THR A 124 -15.79 1.88 -8.96
CA THR A 124 -15.49 0.89 -10.01
C THR A 124 -14.08 0.34 -9.86
N TYR A 125 -13.06 1.20 -9.93
CA TYR A 125 -11.67 0.74 -9.94
C TYR A 125 -11.28 0.11 -8.61
N TRP A 126 -11.60 0.73 -7.48
CA TRP A 126 -11.32 0.15 -6.16
C TRP A 126 -12.05 -1.17 -5.89
N LEU A 127 -13.25 -1.36 -6.45
CA LEU A 127 -13.98 -2.62 -6.31
C LEU A 127 -13.30 -3.73 -7.14
N ARG A 128 -12.97 -3.42 -8.40
CA ARG A 128 -12.31 -4.37 -9.31
C ARG A 128 -10.92 -4.76 -8.83
N THR A 129 -10.09 -3.79 -8.46
CA THR A 129 -8.72 -4.07 -7.98
C THR A 129 -8.74 -4.94 -6.74
N ARG A 130 -9.60 -4.63 -5.77
CA ARG A 130 -9.74 -5.45 -4.55
C ARG A 130 -10.25 -6.85 -4.85
N ALA A 131 -11.22 -7.00 -5.75
CA ALA A 131 -11.73 -8.32 -6.13
C ALA A 131 -10.64 -9.17 -6.79
N LYS A 132 -9.92 -8.61 -7.77
CA LYS A 132 -8.85 -9.29 -8.50
C LYS A 132 -7.65 -9.66 -7.63
N LEU A 133 -7.26 -8.77 -6.71
CA LEU A 133 -6.17 -9.02 -5.76
C LEU A 133 -6.62 -9.80 -4.52
N ARG A 134 -7.92 -10.10 -4.38
CA ARG A 134 -8.52 -10.66 -3.15
C ARG A 134 -8.17 -9.83 -1.89
N ALA A 135 -8.05 -8.52 -2.06
CA ALA A 135 -7.62 -7.62 -1.01
C ALA A 135 -8.75 -7.26 -0.04
N ARG A 136 -8.48 -7.40 1.26
CA ARG A 136 -9.44 -7.06 2.33
C ARG A 136 -9.81 -5.59 2.34
N ASN A 137 -8.85 -4.69 2.07
CA ASN A 137 -9.05 -3.25 2.08
C ASN A 137 -8.10 -2.54 1.07
N ARG A 138 -8.23 -1.21 0.92
CA ARG A 138 -7.43 -0.44 -0.05
C ARG A 138 -5.92 -0.48 0.22
N VAL A 139 -5.53 -0.47 1.49
CA VAL A 139 -4.12 -0.50 1.90
C VAL A 139 -3.51 -1.87 1.59
N HIS A 140 -4.26 -2.93 1.91
CA HIS A 140 -3.89 -4.30 1.56
C HIS A 140 -3.76 -4.47 0.03
N ALA A 141 -4.66 -3.87 -0.76
CA ALA A 141 -4.59 -3.96 -2.22
C ALA A 141 -3.29 -3.34 -2.76
N VAL A 142 -2.88 -2.19 -2.23
CA VAL A 142 -1.59 -1.57 -2.59
C VAL A 142 -0.41 -2.44 -2.17
N ALA A 143 -0.46 -3.05 -0.98
CA ALA A 143 0.60 -3.95 -0.53
C ALA A 143 0.75 -5.16 -1.45
N LEU A 144 -0.34 -5.88 -1.74
CA LEU A 144 -0.35 -7.06 -2.63
C LEU A 144 0.12 -6.71 -4.04
N PHE A 145 -0.31 -5.57 -4.57
CA PHE A 145 0.12 -5.07 -5.86
C PHE A 145 1.65 -4.89 -5.92
N LEU A 146 2.25 -4.31 -4.87
CA LEU A 146 3.69 -4.02 -4.84
C LEU A 146 4.55 -5.23 -4.48
N THR A 147 4.04 -6.16 -3.66
CA THR A 147 4.79 -7.38 -3.30
C THR A 147 4.70 -8.47 -4.37
N GLY A 148 3.83 -8.32 -5.37
CA GLY A 148 3.54 -9.38 -6.34
C GLY A 148 2.90 -10.62 -5.70
N GLN A 149 2.47 -10.54 -4.44
CA GLN A 149 1.76 -11.61 -3.75
C GLN A 149 0.31 -11.65 -4.21
N ASN A 150 0.11 -11.90 -5.50
CA ASN A 150 -1.20 -12.22 -5.99
C ASN A 150 -1.52 -13.64 -5.52
N GLY A 151 -2.58 -13.80 -4.75
CA GLY A 151 -3.16 -15.09 -4.37
C GLY A 151 -3.77 -15.85 -5.57
N PHE A 152 -3.12 -15.77 -6.73
CA PHE A 152 -3.40 -16.58 -7.91
C PHE A 152 -2.88 -18.00 -7.66
N GLN A 153 -3.63 -18.76 -6.86
CA GLN A 153 -3.73 -20.19 -7.10
C GLN A 153 -4.59 -20.32 -8.34
N GLY A 154 -3.95 -20.56 -9.48
CA GLY A 154 -4.64 -21.05 -10.66
C GLY A 154 -5.32 -22.37 -10.30
N GLU A 155 -6.62 -22.42 -10.57
CA GLU A 155 -7.36 -23.67 -10.77
C GLU A 155 -7.30 -24.03 -12.26
#